data_AF-A0A838N3K7-F1
#
_entry.id   AF-A0A838N3K7-F1
#
_cell.length_a   1.000
_cell.length_b   1.000
_cell.length_c   1.000
_cell.angle_alpha   90.00
_cell.angle_beta   90.00
_cell.angle_gamma   90.00
#
_symmetry.space_group_name_H-M   'P 1'
#
loop_
_entity.id
_entity.type
_entity.pdbx_description
1 polymer ?
#
loop_
_entity_poly.entity_id
_entity_poly.type
_entity_poly.pdbx_seq_one_letter_code
_entity_poly.pdbx_strand_id
1 'polypeptide(L)'
;MKNVLFVCTGNICRSPMAEGLFRKLIGNRKDIAVTSAGLHAVRGQVPSFHAVQALREEGVDISGLRSQPVTATLIDRATHIFAMTGSHLDTIQTLYLQGSEKAYLLREFEERGTTVWRDVPDPIGSGREIYLLCAETIKNALPSVLAFVEQAELAPPVASRGSGSSSQHMADISSHPAASSGVSTQSSGGLRKTDPEIWDVVQAEEKRQRENIELIASENFTSRAVMEAQGSCLTNKYAEGYPGKRWYGGCENVDVAEQLAIDRAKRLFGAEHVNVQPHSGAQANMVVYFSMLKPGDKILAMNLAHGGHLTHGHPANFSGKFYTVSQYGVDEKSEQIDYDALQKQAEEVRPAMITAGASAYPRIIDFPRMREIADSVGALLFIDMAHISGLVAGGQHPSPIAHAHFVTTTTHKSLRGPRGGIVMCQQQFAKQVDATMFPGIQGGPLMHVIAAKAVCFHEALQPQFRDYQRQVVTNAKALAAGLAKHGFR
;
A
#
# COMPACT_ATOMS: atom_id res chain seq x y z
N MET A 1 17.39 -36.03 -10.11
CA MET A 1 16.57 -36.35 -8.93
C MET A 1 15.88 -35.05 -8.51
N LYS A 2 14.54 -35.05 -8.45
CA LYS A 2 13.75 -33.89 -8.04
C LYS A 2 13.68 -33.86 -6.52
N ASN A 3 14.05 -32.74 -5.90
CA ASN A 3 13.99 -32.56 -4.45
C ASN A 3 12.80 -31.67 -4.11
N VAL A 4 11.81 -32.23 -3.42
CA VAL A 4 10.61 -31.53 -2.96
C VAL A 4 10.78 -31.17 -1.49
N LEU A 5 10.58 -29.90 -1.16
CA LEU A 5 10.67 -29.38 0.21
C LEU A 5 9.34 -28.79 0.64
N PHE A 6 8.74 -29.32 1.71
CA PHE A 6 7.56 -28.72 2.35
C PHE A 6 7.98 -27.82 3.51
N VAL A 7 7.47 -26.59 3.56
CA VAL A 7 7.86 -25.60 4.57
C VAL A 7 6.65 -25.10 5.37
N CYS A 8 6.74 -25.17 6.70
CA CYS A 8 5.77 -24.53 7.60
C CYS A 8 6.48 -23.70 8.68
N THR A 9 5.77 -23.28 9.75
CA THR A 9 6.39 -22.51 10.84
C THR A 9 7.40 -23.35 11.64
N GLY A 10 6.93 -24.35 12.39
CA GLY A 10 7.75 -25.09 13.37
C GLY A 10 8.26 -26.47 12.94
N ASN A 11 7.88 -26.97 11.75
CA ASN A 11 8.19 -28.31 11.26
C ASN A 11 7.82 -29.46 12.21
N ILE A 12 6.68 -29.32 12.91
CA ILE A 12 6.14 -30.35 13.81
C ILE A 12 4.69 -30.75 13.50
N CYS A 13 3.98 -29.98 12.66
CA CYS A 13 2.58 -30.28 12.30
C CYS A 13 2.43 -30.38 10.77
N ARG A 14 2.22 -29.24 10.09
CA ARG A 14 1.85 -29.17 8.66
C ARG A 14 2.89 -29.78 7.71
N SER A 15 4.14 -29.33 7.76
CA SER A 15 5.15 -29.81 6.81
C SER A 15 5.57 -31.28 7.02
N PRO A 16 5.64 -31.83 8.25
CA PRO A 16 5.76 -33.27 8.45
C PRO A 16 4.56 -34.07 7.90
N MET A 17 3.33 -33.55 8.05
CA MET A 17 2.16 -34.22 7.48
C MET A 17 2.22 -34.28 5.96
N ALA A 18 2.60 -33.17 5.31
CA ALA A 18 2.80 -33.12 3.87
C ALA A 18 3.92 -34.08 3.40
N GLU A 19 5.05 -34.14 4.09
CA GLU A 19 6.13 -35.09 3.78
C GLU A 19 5.65 -36.54 3.86
N GLY A 20 4.93 -36.92 4.92
CA GLY A 20 4.41 -38.27 5.09
C GLY A 20 3.40 -38.67 4.01
N LEU A 21 2.40 -37.81 3.77
CA LEU A 21 1.38 -38.05 2.76
C LEU A 21 1.98 -38.10 1.35
N PHE A 22 2.93 -37.21 1.04
CA PHE A 22 3.59 -37.19 -0.27
C PHE A 22 4.48 -38.42 -0.47
N ARG A 23 5.17 -38.91 0.56
CA ARG A 23 5.88 -40.20 0.50
C ARG A 23 4.97 -41.36 0.17
N LYS A 24 3.80 -41.42 0.81
CA LYS A 24 2.79 -42.44 0.48
C LYS A 24 2.33 -42.32 -0.98
N LEU A 25 2.12 -41.10 -1.46
CA LEU A 25 1.67 -40.83 -2.82
C LEU A 25 2.70 -41.25 -3.89
N ILE A 26 4.00 -40.99 -3.67
CA ILE A 26 5.06 -41.35 -4.64
C ILE A 26 5.52 -42.82 -4.55
N GLY A 27 5.17 -43.52 -3.46
CA GLY A 27 5.51 -44.93 -3.26
C GLY A 27 7.02 -45.18 -3.27
N ASN A 28 7.48 -46.18 -4.05
CA ASN A 28 8.88 -46.61 -4.11
C ASN A 28 9.72 -45.85 -5.17
N ARG A 29 9.23 -44.71 -5.66
CA ARG A 29 9.95 -43.91 -6.65
C ARG A 29 11.26 -43.36 -6.08
N LYS A 30 12.32 -43.46 -6.87
CA LYS A 30 13.68 -42.99 -6.51
C LYS A 30 14.09 -41.71 -7.22
N ASP A 31 13.31 -41.27 -8.19
CA ASP A 31 13.56 -40.06 -8.97
C ASP A 31 13.12 -38.78 -8.25
N ILE A 32 12.27 -38.90 -7.22
CA ILE A 32 11.78 -37.81 -6.36
C ILE A 32 12.20 -38.08 -4.90
N ALA A 33 12.93 -37.13 -4.31
CA ALA A 33 13.21 -37.09 -2.88
C ALA A 33 12.35 -36.03 -2.21
N VAL A 34 11.82 -36.33 -1.02
CA VAL A 34 10.94 -35.42 -0.27
C VAL A 34 11.45 -35.21 1.15
N THR A 35 11.45 -33.95 1.57
CA THR A 35 11.84 -33.49 2.90
C THR A 35 10.92 -32.37 3.37
N SER A 36 10.93 -32.08 4.67
CA SER A 36 10.25 -30.95 5.28
C SER A 36 11.17 -30.16 6.19
N ALA A 37 10.87 -28.87 6.33
CA ALA A 37 11.57 -27.95 7.21
C ALA A 37 10.61 -26.88 7.76
N GLY A 38 11.12 -26.02 8.64
CA GLY A 38 10.34 -24.90 9.18
C GLY A 38 11.15 -23.63 9.36
N LEU A 39 10.52 -22.49 9.11
CA LEU A 39 11.17 -21.17 9.17
C LEU A 39 11.60 -20.78 10.60
N HIS A 40 10.89 -21.31 11.61
CA HIS A 40 11.17 -21.12 13.02
C HIS A 40 11.27 -22.46 13.77
N ALA A 41 11.71 -23.50 13.08
CA ALA A 41 11.81 -24.84 13.68
C ALA A 41 13.00 -24.94 14.63
N VAL A 42 12.74 -25.41 15.86
CA VAL A 42 13.78 -25.92 16.75
C VAL A 42 14.20 -27.30 16.23
N ARG A 43 15.49 -27.56 16.03
CA ARG A 43 15.98 -28.83 15.48
C ARG A 43 15.70 -30.00 16.44
N GLY A 44 15.25 -31.13 15.90
CA GLY A 44 15.19 -32.41 16.62
C GLY A 44 13.89 -32.68 17.38
N GLN A 45 12.88 -31.81 17.31
CA GLN A 45 11.57 -32.08 17.89
C GLN A 45 10.84 -33.16 17.11
N VAL A 46 10.06 -33.96 17.83
CA VAL A 46 9.14 -34.93 17.23
C VAL A 46 7.91 -34.20 16.66
N PRO A 47 7.25 -34.73 15.63
CA PRO A 47 5.95 -34.22 15.21
C PRO A 47 4.96 -34.25 16.37
N SER A 48 4.00 -33.31 16.34
CA SER A 48 3.01 -33.23 17.39
C SER A 48 2.18 -34.52 17.45
N PHE A 49 1.75 -34.88 18.65
CA PHE A 49 0.98 -36.09 18.89
C PHE A 49 -0.24 -36.19 17.97
N HIS A 50 -1.00 -35.09 17.82
CA HIS A 50 -2.17 -35.08 16.95
C HIS A 50 -1.84 -35.13 15.45
N ALA A 51 -0.69 -34.62 15.01
CA ALA A 51 -0.24 -34.79 13.62
C ALA A 51 0.10 -36.26 13.33
N VAL A 52 0.76 -36.95 14.27
CA VAL A 52 1.04 -38.40 14.15
C VAL A 52 -0.27 -39.20 14.12
N GLN A 53 -1.22 -38.88 14.99
CA GLN A 53 -2.52 -39.55 15.02
C GLN A 53 -3.31 -39.33 13.74
N ALA A 54 -3.40 -38.09 13.25
CA ALA A 54 -4.15 -37.76 12.04
C ALA A 54 -3.66 -38.54 10.82
N LEU A 55 -2.35 -38.76 10.70
CA LEU A 55 -1.78 -39.55 9.61
C LEU A 55 -1.82 -41.06 9.81
N ARG A 56 -1.87 -41.55 11.05
CA ARG A 56 -2.01 -42.98 11.32
C ARG A 56 -3.32 -43.53 10.75
N GLU A 57 -4.39 -42.75 10.76
CA GLU A 57 -5.68 -43.09 10.13
C GLU A 57 -5.58 -43.22 8.61
N GLU A 58 -4.66 -42.47 8.01
CA GLU A 58 -4.29 -42.56 6.60
C GLU A 58 -3.24 -43.67 6.34
N GLY A 59 -2.89 -44.48 7.33
CA GLY A 59 -1.86 -45.53 7.21
C GLY A 59 -0.45 -44.98 6.99
N VAL A 60 -0.19 -43.73 7.40
CA VAL A 60 1.13 -43.09 7.30
C VAL A 60 1.70 -42.86 8.69
N ASP A 61 2.91 -43.38 8.94
CA ASP A 61 3.63 -43.11 10.19
C ASP A 61 4.69 -42.02 9.99
N ILE A 62 4.49 -40.88 10.65
CA ILE A 62 5.46 -39.77 10.67
C ILE A 62 6.21 -39.66 12.01
N SER A 63 6.01 -40.56 12.97
CA SER A 63 6.61 -40.47 14.31
C SER A 63 8.15 -40.47 14.31
N GLY A 64 8.77 -41.03 13.26
CA GLY A 64 10.20 -41.03 13.03
C GLY A 64 10.78 -39.70 12.53
N LEU A 65 9.96 -38.77 12.04
CA LEU A 65 10.44 -37.48 11.51
C LEU A 65 11.00 -36.61 12.63
N ARG A 66 11.93 -35.72 12.30
CA ARG A 66 12.51 -34.76 13.24
C ARG A 66 12.52 -33.39 12.60
N SER A 67 12.09 -32.39 13.37
CA SER A 67 12.05 -31.02 12.91
C SER A 67 13.45 -30.51 12.55
N GLN A 68 13.54 -29.66 11.54
CA GLN A 68 14.75 -28.97 11.14
C GLN A 68 14.44 -27.56 10.64
N PRO A 69 15.31 -26.58 10.94
CA PRO A 69 15.16 -25.23 10.38
C PRO A 69 15.38 -25.24 8.87
N VAL A 70 14.68 -24.34 8.17
CA VAL A 70 15.02 -23.98 6.80
C VAL A 70 16.44 -23.41 6.80
N THR A 71 17.25 -23.84 5.83
CA THR A 71 18.63 -23.38 5.65
C THR A 71 18.88 -23.10 4.17
N ALA A 72 19.87 -22.26 3.85
CA ALA A 72 20.26 -22.00 2.46
C ALA A 72 20.55 -23.31 1.71
N THR A 73 21.25 -24.27 2.34
CA THR A 73 21.53 -25.58 1.75
C THR A 73 20.28 -26.38 1.39
N LEU A 74 19.23 -26.32 2.23
CA LEU A 74 17.95 -26.99 1.92
C LEU A 74 17.25 -26.30 0.74
N ILE A 75 17.24 -24.97 0.74
CA ILE A 75 16.65 -24.16 -0.35
C ILE A 75 17.39 -24.44 -1.65
N ASP A 76 18.73 -24.40 -1.67
CA ASP A 76 19.53 -24.62 -2.86
C ASP A 76 19.31 -26.01 -3.46
N ARG A 77 19.26 -27.05 -2.61
CA ARG A 77 19.01 -28.42 -3.04
C ARG A 77 17.60 -28.66 -3.53
N ALA A 78 16.62 -27.92 -3.02
CA ALA A 78 15.24 -28.06 -3.43
C ALA A 78 15.06 -27.67 -4.89
N THR A 79 14.37 -28.51 -5.64
CA THR A 79 13.89 -28.19 -7.00
C THR A 79 12.51 -27.54 -6.95
N HIS A 80 11.72 -27.87 -5.93
CA HIS A 80 10.38 -27.35 -5.71
C HIS A 80 10.16 -27.19 -4.21
N ILE A 81 9.64 -26.04 -3.81
CA ILE A 81 9.37 -25.68 -2.42
C ILE A 81 7.88 -25.37 -2.30
N PHE A 82 7.18 -26.03 -1.39
CA PHE A 82 5.76 -25.81 -1.15
C PHE A 82 5.55 -25.26 0.25
N ALA A 83 5.17 -23.99 0.32
CA ALA A 83 4.89 -23.25 1.53
C ALA A 83 3.45 -23.47 2.00
N MET A 84 3.24 -23.54 3.31
CA MET A 84 1.90 -23.74 3.88
C MET A 84 1.06 -22.46 3.93
N THR A 85 1.71 -21.28 3.98
CA THR A 85 1.04 -19.98 4.03
C THR A 85 1.72 -18.98 3.10
N GLY A 86 1.00 -17.92 2.70
CA GLY A 86 1.57 -16.80 1.97
C GLY A 86 2.76 -16.17 2.70
N SER A 87 2.67 -16.02 4.02
CA SER A 87 3.79 -15.50 4.82
C SER A 87 5.03 -16.41 4.81
N HIS A 88 4.86 -17.74 4.73
CA HIS A 88 6.00 -18.66 4.57
C HIS A 88 6.63 -18.49 3.19
N LEU A 89 5.81 -18.35 2.14
CA LEU A 89 6.26 -18.10 0.79
C LEU A 89 7.06 -16.79 0.72
N ASP A 90 6.49 -15.69 1.19
CA ASP A 90 7.13 -14.37 1.21
C ASP A 90 8.46 -14.40 1.97
N THR A 91 8.51 -15.10 3.12
CA THR A 91 9.75 -15.25 3.90
C THR A 91 10.82 -16.00 3.12
N ILE A 92 10.46 -17.08 2.43
CA ILE A 92 11.41 -17.84 1.60
C ILE A 92 11.95 -16.96 0.48
N GLN A 93 11.08 -16.25 -0.23
CA GLN A 93 11.43 -15.40 -1.37
C GLN A 93 12.29 -14.20 -0.94
N THR A 94 12.06 -13.67 0.26
CA THR A 94 12.78 -12.52 0.80
C THR A 94 14.16 -12.91 1.34
N LEU A 95 14.24 -14.01 2.09
CA LEU A 95 15.48 -14.38 2.79
C LEU A 95 16.41 -15.28 1.95
N TYR A 96 15.89 -15.96 0.93
CA TYR A 96 16.65 -16.89 0.11
C TYR A 96 16.41 -16.61 -1.37
N LEU A 97 17.32 -15.86 -2.00
CA LEU A 97 17.22 -15.42 -3.41
C LEU A 97 16.97 -16.59 -4.38
N GLN A 98 17.60 -17.74 -4.16
CA GLN A 98 17.42 -18.96 -4.95
C GLN A 98 16.05 -19.62 -4.76
N GLY A 99 15.33 -19.32 -3.68
CA GLY A 99 14.01 -19.84 -3.38
C GLY A 99 12.90 -19.18 -4.21
N SER A 100 13.13 -17.96 -4.73
CA SER A 100 12.08 -17.15 -5.36
C SER A 100 11.46 -17.76 -6.61
N GLU A 101 12.26 -18.47 -7.41
CA GLU A 101 11.81 -19.06 -8.68
C GLU A 101 11.19 -20.45 -8.52
N LYS A 102 11.28 -21.04 -7.34
CA LYS A 102 10.93 -22.44 -7.08
C LYS A 102 10.09 -22.66 -5.83
N ALA A 103 9.55 -21.59 -5.26
CA ALA A 103 8.65 -21.63 -4.12
C ALA A 103 7.22 -21.30 -4.53
N TYR A 104 6.28 -22.11 -4.06
CA TYR A 104 4.86 -22.03 -4.41
C TYR A 104 4.01 -22.19 -3.14
N LEU A 105 2.77 -21.71 -3.19
CA LEU A 105 1.84 -21.93 -2.11
C LEU A 105 1.13 -23.27 -2.31
N LEU A 106 1.13 -24.14 -1.29
CA LEU A 106 0.61 -25.51 -1.43
C LEU A 106 -0.84 -25.55 -1.94
N ARG A 107 -1.69 -24.64 -1.45
CA ARG A 107 -3.12 -24.65 -1.79
C ARG A 107 -3.45 -24.12 -3.18
N GLU A 108 -2.48 -23.58 -3.91
CA GLU A 108 -2.67 -23.26 -5.33
C GLU A 108 -2.85 -24.52 -6.20
N PHE A 109 -2.50 -25.69 -5.63
CA PHE A 109 -2.61 -27.00 -6.26
C PHE A 109 -3.88 -27.76 -5.83
N GLU A 110 -4.74 -27.16 -5.00
CA GLU A 110 -6.08 -27.69 -4.75
C GLU A 110 -6.99 -27.40 -5.96
N GLU A 111 -8.05 -28.18 -6.16
CA GLU A 111 -8.99 -27.97 -7.28
C GLU A 111 -9.62 -26.56 -7.22
N ARG A 112 -9.59 -25.83 -8.34
CA ARG A 112 -10.09 -24.45 -8.39
C ARG A 112 -11.57 -24.42 -8.00
N GLY A 113 -11.88 -23.70 -6.92
CA GLY A 113 -13.25 -23.50 -6.43
C GLY A 113 -13.64 -24.31 -5.20
N THR A 114 -12.76 -25.17 -4.67
CA THR A 114 -13.05 -25.94 -3.45
C THR A 114 -12.90 -25.13 -2.16
N THR A 115 -12.25 -23.97 -2.20
CA THR A 115 -11.96 -23.19 -0.99
C THR A 115 -11.65 -21.71 -1.26
N VAL A 116 -12.02 -20.84 -0.31
CA VAL A 116 -11.77 -19.38 -0.34
C VAL A 116 -10.43 -19.03 0.32
N TRP A 117 -9.88 -19.93 1.14
CA TRP A 117 -8.67 -19.68 1.95
C TRP A 117 -7.41 -20.14 1.20
N ARG A 118 -6.42 -19.25 1.07
CA ARG A 118 -5.14 -19.56 0.39
C ARG A 118 -4.13 -20.32 1.25
N ASP A 119 -4.28 -20.25 2.57
CA ASP A 119 -3.33 -20.84 3.52
C ASP A 119 -3.82 -22.18 4.06
N VAL A 120 -2.87 -23.08 4.37
CA VAL A 120 -3.14 -24.27 5.19
C VAL A 120 -3.21 -23.82 6.66
N PRO A 121 -4.39 -23.93 7.32
CA PRO A 121 -4.57 -23.48 8.69
C PRO A 121 -3.57 -24.12 9.65
N ASP A 122 -3.07 -23.37 10.62
CA ASP A 122 -2.14 -23.90 11.61
C ASP A 122 -2.89 -24.67 12.71
N PRO A 123 -2.73 -26.00 12.84
CA PRO A 123 -3.47 -26.78 13.83
C PRO A 123 -2.83 -26.73 15.23
N ILE A 124 -1.71 -26.02 15.41
CA ILE A 124 -0.97 -26.02 16.68
C ILE A 124 -1.86 -25.61 17.87
N GLY A 125 -1.77 -26.36 18.97
CA GLY A 125 -2.57 -26.13 20.18
C GLY A 125 -4.07 -26.42 20.05
N SER A 126 -4.55 -26.85 18.87
CA SER A 126 -5.95 -27.18 18.62
C SER A 126 -6.26 -28.65 18.92
N GLY A 127 -7.56 -28.99 18.96
CA GLY A 127 -8.03 -30.37 19.10
C GLY A 127 -7.77 -31.23 17.85
N ARG A 128 -7.90 -32.56 18.01
CA ARG A 128 -7.63 -33.58 16.97
C ARG A 128 -8.38 -33.32 15.65
N GLU A 129 -9.61 -32.85 15.70
CA GLU A 129 -10.43 -32.56 14.52
C GLU A 129 -9.77 -31.55 13.57
N ILE A 130 -9.11 -30.52 14.13
CA ILE A 130 -8.41 -29.51 13.33
C ILE A 130 -7.16 -30.08 12.66
N TYR A 131 -6.49 -31.04 13.31
CA TYR A 131 -5.38 -31.77 12.68
C TYR A 131 -5.83 -32.65 11.53
N LEU A 132 -6.98 -33.32 11.66
CA LEU A 132 -7.58 -34.12 10.59
C LEU A 132 -7.94 -33.25 9.37
N LEU A 133 -8.63 -32.13 9.60
CA LEU A 133 -8.96 -31.18 8.54
C LEU A 133 -7.69 -30.61 7.86
N CYS A 134 -6.65 -30.32 8.64
CA CYS A 134 -5.37 -29.86 8.13
C CYS A 134 -4.70 -30.94 7.25
N ALA A 135 -4.70 -32.20 7.68
CA ALA A 135 -4.17 -33.31 6.91
C ALA A 135 -4.95 -33.53 5.61
N GLU A 136 -6.28 -33.45 5.65
CA GLU A 136 -7.15 -33.54 4.47
C GLU A 136 -6.90 -32.41 3.48
N THR A 137 -6.79 -31.17 3.96
CA THR A 137 -6.46 -30.00 3.13
C THR A 137 -5.14 -30.21 2.39
N ILE A 138 -4.11 -30.68 3.10
CA ILE A 138 -2.81 -31.00 2.51
C ILE A 138 -2.97 -32.10 1.46
N LYS A 139 -3.63 -33.21 1.83
CA LYS A 139 -3.84 -34.40 0.99
C LYS A 139 -4.50 -34.05 -0.34
N ASN A 140 -5.50 -33.16 -0.35
CA ASN A 140 -6.24 -32.77 -1.55
C ASN A 140 -5.37 -32.04 -2.59
N ALA A 141 -4.33 -31.31 -2.15
CA ALA A 141 -3.43 -30.61 -3.05
C ALA A 141 -2.33 -31.51 -3.65
N LEU A 142 -1.97 -32.62 -2.98
CA LEU A 142 -0.79 -33.41 -3.34
C LEU A 142 -0.81 -34.07 -4.73
N PRO A 143 -1.95 -34.55 -5.28
CA PRO A 143 -1.98 -35.09 -6.64
C PRO A 143 -1.56 -34.07 -7.70
N SER A 144 -2.07 -32.85 -7.60
CA SER A 144 -1.69 -31.74 -8.50
C SER A 144 -0.25 -31.29 -8.27
N VAL A 145 0.22 -31.29 -7.02
CA VAL A 145 1.63 -31.05 -6.70
C VAL A 145 2.52 -32.08 -7.38
N LEU A 146 2.17 -33.38 -7.34
CA LEU A 146 2.93 -34.43 -8.00
C LEU A 146 2.96 -34.22 -9.52
N ALA A 147 1.80 -33.97 -10.14
CA ALA A 147 1.71 -33.70 -11.58
C ALA A 147 2.58 -32.49 -12.00
N PHE A 148 2.57 -31.43 -11.20
CA PHE A 148 3.40 -30.25 -11.43
C PHE A 148 4.90 -30.57 -11.30
N VAL A 149 5.28 -31.26 -10.22
CA VAL A 149 6.66 -31.71 -10.00
C VAL A 149 7.11 -32.58 -11.16
N GLU A 150 6.25 -33.40 -11.76
CA GLU A 150 6.59 -34.24 -12.92
C GLU A 150 6.79 -33.45 -14.21
N GLN A 151 5.94 -32.46 -14.48
CA GLN A 151 5.94 -31.66 -15.71
C GLN A 151 7.09 -30.65 -15.79
N ALA A 152 7.60 -30.17 -14.66
CA ALA A 152 8.72 -29.22 -14.66
C ALA A 152 10.03 -29.89 -15.16
N GLU A 153 10.55 -29.43 -16.30
CA GLU A 153 11.90 -29.77 -16.76
C GLU A 153 12.97 -29.11 -15.88
N LEU A 154 14.05 -29.83 -15.61
CA LEU A 154 15.19 -29.34 -14.83
C LEU A 154 15.95 -28.28 -15.64
N ALA A 155 15.82 -27.00 -15.28
CA ALA A 155 16.77 -25.99 -15.74
C ALA A 155 18.15 -26.31 -15.15
N PRO A 156 19.22 -26.44 -15.95
CA PRO A 156 20.55 -26.69 -15.42
C PRO A 156 21.09 -25.46 -14.67
N PRO A 157 21.90 -25.64 -13.61
CA PRO A 157 22.53 -24.53 -12.92
C PRO A 157 23.49 -23.81 -13.87
N VAL A 158 23.33 -22.50 -14.00
CA VAL A 158 24.19 -21.63 -14.81
C VAL A 158 25.64 -21.79 -14.34
N ALA A 159 26.49 -22.28 -15.25
CA ALA A 159 27.93 -22.35 -15.06
C ALA A 159 28.64 -21.15 -15.74
N SER A 160 29.76 -20.74 -15.13
CA SER A 160 30.72 -19.71 -15.53
C SER A 160 30.32 -18.27 -15.16
N ARG A 161 31.20 -17.47 -14.54
CA ARG A 161 32.48 -17.04 -15.11
C ARG A 161 33.63 -17.05 -14.12
N GLY A 162 34.69 -17.76 -14.48
CA GLY A 162 36.04 -17.58 -13.95
C GLY A 162 36.89 -16.72 -14.90
N SER A 163 37.88 -16.07 -14.26
CA SER A 163 39.09 -15.39 -14.76
C SER A 163 38.96 -14.07 -15.54
N GLY A 164 39.45 -13.01 -14.90
CA GLY A 164 39.73 -11.70 -15.49
C GLY A 164 40.29 -10.69 -14.48
N SER A 165 41.43 -11.04 -13.85
CA SER A 165 42.41 -10.19 -13.12
C SER A 165 42.16 -8.67 -13.05
N SER A 166 42.12 -8.11 -11.83
CA SER A 166 43.03 -7.04 -11.42
C SER A 166 43.07 -6.86 -9.89
N SER A 167 44.29 -6.86 -9.37
CA SER A 167 44.76 -6.73 -8.00
C SER A 167 44.46 -5.39 -7.30
N GLN A 168 44.21 -5.44 -5.99
CA GLN A 168 44.78 -4.59 -4.90
C GLN A 168 43.98 -4.87 -3.60
N HIS A 169 44.49 -5.68 -2.68
CA HIS A 169 45.32 -5.37 -1.50
C HIS A 169 44.55 -4.80 -0.27
N MET A 170 44.53 -5.64 0.78
CA MET A 170 44.63 -5.37 2.24
C MET A 170 43.59 -4.42 2.88
N ALA A 171 43.11 -4.60 4.11
CA ALA A 171 43.18 -5.63 5.13
C ALA A 171 42.21 -5.15 6.26
N ASP A 172 41.86 -6.07 7.14
CA ASP A 172 41.46 -5.85 8.54
C ASP A 172 40.12 -5.15 8.84
N ILE A 173 39.08 -5.98 8.96
CA ILE A 173 38.01 -5.77 9.96
C ILE A 173 38.30 -6.71 11.11
N SER A 174 38.83 -6.17 12.21
CA SER A 174 38.89 -6.83 13.51
C SER A 174 38.10 -6.02 14.54
N SER A 175 37.03 -6.62 15.08
CA SER A 175 36.73 -6.72 16.53
C SER A 175 35.21 -6.77 16.82
N HIS A 176 34.76 -7.94 17.29
CA HIS A 176 33.52 -8.25 18.03
C HIS A 176 33.29 -7.36 19.29
N PRO A 177 32.22 -7.53 20.13
CA PRO A 177 30.87 -8.11 19.95
C PRO A 177 29.70 -7.29 20.61
N ALA A 178 28.46 -7.71 20.30
CA ALA A 178 27.22 -7.77 21.13
C ALA A 178 26.76 -6.59 22.01
N ALA A 179 25.51 -6.15 21.83
CA ALA A 179 24.40 -6.40 22.78
C ALA A 179 23.05 -5.78 22.32
N SER A 180 22.02 -6.63 22.35
CA SER A 180 20.61 -6.39 22.69
C SER A 180 19.92 -5.06 22.29
N SER A 181 18.87 -5.19 21.47
CA SER A 181 17.50 -4.98 21.94
C SER A 181 16.52 -5.52 20.91
N GLY A 182 15.69 -6.49 21.33
CA GLY A 182 14.70 -7.13 20.48
C GLY A 182 13.64 -6.16 19.97
N VAL A 183 13.24 -6.36 18.71
CA VAL A 183 11.98 -5.85 18.19
C VAL A 183 11.16 -7.09 17.84
N SER A 184 10.20 -7.38 18.71
CA SER A 184 9.22 -8.45 18.50
C SER A 184 8.31 -8.08 17.33
N THR A 185 8.29 -8.90 16.30
CA THR A 185 7.22 -8.95 15.31
C THR A 185 5.96 -9.53 15.96
N GLN A 186 5.16 -8.68 16.61
CA GLN A 186 3.75 -8.90 16.98
C GLN A 186 2.91 -8.06 16.00
N SER A 187 1.74 -8.44 15.47
CA SER A 187 0.87 -9.58 15.73
C SER A 187 -0.26 -9.61 14.67
N SER A 188 -0.54 -10.74 14.04
CA SER A 188 -1.90 -11.02 13.53
C SER A 188 -2.83 -11.56 14.62
N GLY A 189 -2.33 -11.70 15.86
CA GLY A 189 -3.08 -12.21 17.01
C GLY A 189 -3.50 -11.18 18.05
N GLY A 190 -3.01 -9.93 18.00
CA GLY A 190 -3.33 -8.92 19.01
C GLY A 190 -4.79 -8.52 18.95
N LEU A 191 -5.24 -8.03 17.79
CA LEU A 191 -6.62 -7.60 17.60
C LEU A 191 -7.62 -8.73 17.85
N ARG A 192 -7.42 -9.92 17.25
CA ARG A 192 -8.33 -11.06 17.46
C ARG A 192 -8.49 -11.48 18.92
N LYS A 193 -7.42 -11.37 19.72
CA LYS A 193 -7.47 -11.72 21.15
C LYS A 193 -8.09 -10.62 22.00
N THR A 194 -7.82 -9.35 21.66
CA THR A 194 -8.27 -8.19 22.43
C THR A 194 -9.72 -7.82 22.11
N ASP A 195 -10.08 -7.84 20.83
CA ASP A 195 -11.38 -7.44 20.31
C ASP A 195 -11.75 -8.32 19.09
N PRO A 196 -12.34 -9.51 19.33
CA PRO A 196 -12.74 -10.42 18.26
C PRO A 196 -13.85 -9.86 17.37
N GLU A 197 -14.70 -8.95 17.87
CA GLU A 197 -15.78 -8.34 17.10
C GLU A 197 -15.22 -7.42 16.01
N ILE A 198 -14.28 -6.54 16.37
CA ILE A 198 -13.58 -5.69 15.39
C ILE A 198 -12.72 -6.52 14.45
N TRP A 199 -12.11 -7.61 14.94
CA TRP A 199 -11.40 -8.55 14.06
C TRP A 199 -12.33 -9.11 12.97
N ASP A 200 -13.53 -9.57 13.34
CA ASP A 200 -14.49 -10.12 12.38
C ASP A 200 -14.98 -9.06 11.38
N VAL A 201 -15.16 -7.80 11.80
CA VAL A 201 -15.45 -6.67 10.90
C VAL A 201 -14.33 -6.48 9.88
N VAL A 202 -13.06 -6.50 10.31
CA VAL A 202 -11.90 -6.36 9.41
C VAL A 202 -11.84 -7.51 8.41
N GLN A 203 -12.08 -8.75 8.86
CA GLN A 203 -12.10 -9.91 7.96
C GLN A 203 -13.26 -9.86 6.96
N ALA A 204 -14.45 -9.45 7.40
CA ALA A 204 -15.60 -9.29 6.53
C ALA A 204 -15.39 -8.20 5.47
N GLU A 205 -14.78 -7.07 5.84
CA GLU A 205 -14.47 -5.99 4.89
C GLU A 205 -13.36 -6.39 3.91
N GLU A 206 -12.30 -7.10 4.35
CA GLU A 206 -11.29 -7.63 3.44
C GLU A 206 -11.91 -8.58 2.42
N LYS A 207 -12.84 -9.44 2.84
CA LYS A 207 -13.61 -10.30 1.93
C LYS A 207 -14.43 -9.47 0.94
N ARG A 208 -15.21 -8.49 1.42
CA ARG A 208 -16.05 -7.61 0.59
C ARG A 208 -15.23 -6.90 -0.50
N GLN A 209 -14.07 -6.36 -0.14
CA GLN A 209 -13.16 -5.68 -1.08
C GLN A 209 -12.57 -6.61 -2.15
N ARG A 210 -12.33 -7.89 -1.81
CA ARG A 210 -11.76 -8.88 -2.74
C ARG A 210 -12.79 -9.45 -3.71
N GLU A 211 -14.05 -9.51 -3.30
CA GLU A 211 -15.12 -10.18 -4.04
C GLU A 211 -15.99 -9.21 -4.88
N ASN A 212 -15.77 -7.90 -4.76
CA ASN A 212 -16.54 -6.88 -5.47
C ASN A 212 -15.73 -6.09 -6.50
N ILE A 213 -16.45 -5.52 -7.48
CA ILE A 213 -15.89 -4.54 -8.42
C ILE A 213 -16.06 -3.15 -7.81
N GLU A 214 -14.95 -2.55 -7.40
CA GLU A 214 -14.96 -1.19 -6.83
C GLU A 214 -14.85 -0.12 -7.92
N LEU A 215 -15.92 0.67 -8.08
CA LEU A 215 -16.02 1.75 -9.08
C LEU A 215 -16.15 3.15 -8.46
N ILE A 216 -16.00 3.28 -7.14
CA ILE A 216 -16.00 4.57 -6.46
C ILE A 216 -14.70 5.32 -6.81
N ALA A 217 -14.80 6.41 -7.57
CA ALA A 217 -13.64 7.12 -8.14
C ALA A 217 -12.67 7.72 -7.11
N SER A 218 -13.09 7.86 -5.85
CA SER A 218 -12.27 8.37 -4.74
C SER A 218 -11.62 7.26 -3.90
N GLU A 219 -11.87 6.00 -4.22
CA GLU A 219 -11.28 4.86 -3.52
C GLU A 219 -10.06 4.30 -4.26
N ASN A 220 -9.23 3.59 -3.50
CA ASN A 220 -8.10 2.85 -4.03
C ASN A 220 -7.62 1.81 -3.00
N PHE A 221 -6.88 0.81 -3.47
CA PHE A 221 -6.22 -0.17 -2.61
C PHE A 221 -4.76 0.25 -2.41
N THR A 222 -4.43 0.69 -1.18
CA THR A 222 -3.06 1.04 -0.82
C THR A 222 -2.16 -0.19 -0.70
N SER A 223 -0.84 -0.02 -0.78
CA SER A 223 0.12 -1.11 -0.62
C SER A 223 0.18 -1.62 0.83
N ARG A 224 0.61 -2.87 1.02
CA ARG A 224 0.89 -3.44 2.35
C ARG A 224 1.95 -2.64 3.10
N ALA A 225 2.99 -2.16 2.42
CA ALA A 225 4.03 -1.33 3.01
C ALA A 225 3.47 -0.01 3.60
N VAL A 226 2.51 0.62 2.91
CA VAL A 226 1.81 1.79 3.45
C VAL A 226 0.98 1.41 4.69
N MET A 227 0.27 0.29 4.67
CA MET A 227 -0.51 -0.20 5.83
C MET A 227 0.39 -0.52 7.03
N GLU A 228 1.55 -1.15 6.80
CA GLU A 228 2.54 -1.46 7.84
C GLU A 228 3.08 -0.19 8.51
N ALA A 229 3.45 0.83 7.72
CA ALA A 229 3.89 2.12 8.25
C ALA A 229 2.78 2.81 9.06
N GLN A 230 1.53 2.75 8.58
CA GLN A 230 0.37 3.34 9.24
C GLN A 230 0.02 2.64 10.57
N GLY A 231 0.21 1.31 10.65
CA GLY A 231 -0.01 0.51 11.87
C GLY A 231 1.19 0.44 12.83
N SER A 232 2.22 1.26 12.64
CA SER A 232 3.48 1.18 13.39
C SER A 232 3.46 1.90 14.75
N CYS A 233 4.54 1.72 15.52
CA CYS A 233 4.74 2.40 16.81
C CYS A 233 4.81 3.93 16.71
N LEU A 234 4.94 4.50 15.52
CA LEU A 234 4.90 5.94 15.30
C LEU A 234 3.56 6.57 15.70
N THR A 235 2.51 5.78 15.88
CA THR A 235 1.24 6.24 16.45
C THR A 235 1.37 6.77 17.88
N ASN A 236 2.36 6.29 18.62
CA ASN A 236 2.57 6.67 20.02
C ASN A 236 3.31 8.01 20.17
N LYS A 237 3.90 8.54 19.08
CA LYS A 237 4.79 9.70 19.18
C LYS A 237 4.03 11.01 18.95
N TYR A 238 3.96 11.82 20.00
CA TYR A 238 3.48 13.20 19.95
C TYR A 238 4.63 14.15 19.56
N ALA A 239 4.51 14.84 18.42
CA ALA A 239 5.63 15.57 17.78
C ALA A 239 5.22 16.97 17.25
N GLU A 240 4.59 17.77 18.11
CA GLU A 240 4.20 19.15 17.76
C GLU A 240 5.38 20.03 17.31
N GLY A 241 5.12 20.88 16.33
CA GLY A 241 6.13 21.66 15.60
C GLY A 241 6.53 21.01 14.28
N TYR A 242 7.74 21.34 13.81
CA TYR A 242 8.30 20.89 12.53
C TYR A 242 9.68 20.26 12.73
N PRO A 243 10.22 19.50 11.76
CA PRO A 243 11.55 18.89 11.88
C PRO A 243 12.61 19.90 12.35
N GLY A 244 13.37 19.53 13.39
CA GLY A 244 14.39 20.39 14.03
C GLY A 244 13.85 21.54 14.89
N LYS A 245 12.53 21.77 14.92
CA LYS A 245 11.86 22.82 15.69
C LYS A 245 10.60 22.27 16.36
N ARG A 246 10.80 21.27 17.23
CA ARG A 246 9.73 20.59 17.98
C ARG A 246 9.51 21.23 19.35
N TRP A 247 8.27 21.13 19.83
CA TRP A 247 7.89 21.58 21.18
C TRP A 247 8.24 20.53 22.25
N TYR A 248 8.45 19.28 21.84
CA TYR A 248 8.79 18.16 22.72
C TYR A 248 10.07 17.46 22.26
N GLY A 249 10.78 16.84 23.19
CA GLY A 249 11.98 16.04 22.92
C GLY A 249 11.68 14.63 22.37
N GLY A 250 12.74 13.90 21.97
CA GLY A 250 12.66 12.52 21.48
C GLY A 250 12.05 12.39 20.09
N CYS A 251 12.29 13.37 19.22
CA CYS A 251 11.70 13.47 17.88
C CYS A 251 12.68 13.10 16.76
N GLU A 252 13.89 12.65 17.09
CA GLU A 252 14.97 12.39 16.13
C GLU A 252 14.56 11.47 14.97
N ASN A 253 13.78 10.42 15.25
CA ASN A 253 13.35 9.47 14.22
C ASN A 253 12.12 9.95 13.43
N VAL A 254 11.20 10.66 14.09
CA VAL A 254 9.98 11.17 13.44
C VAL A 254 10.29 12.37 12.55
N ASP A 255 11.30 13.16 12.90
CA ASP A 255 11.84 14.23 12.06
C ASP A 255 12.37 13.68 10.74
N VAL A 256 13.10 12.55 10.77
CA VAL A 256 13.56 11.86 9.56
C VAL A 256 12.37 11.40 8.70
N ALA A 257 11.35 10.80 9.32
CA ALA A 257 10.16 10.33 8.59
C ALA A 257 9.40 11.49 7.92
N GLU A 258 9.23 12.61 8.62
CA GLU A 258 8.56 13.79 8.08
C GLU A 258 9.39 14.47 6.99
N GLN A 259 10.71 14.61 7.18
CA GLN A 259 11.60 15.18 6.17
C GLN A 259 11.61 14.33 4.89
N LEU A 260 11.64 12.99 5.02
CA LEU A 260 11.51 12.10 3.87
C LEU A 260 10.18 12.28 3.13
N ALA A 261 9.07 12.47 3.85
CA ALA A 261 7.78 12.75 3.22
C ALA A 261 7.81 14.08 2.44
N ILE A 262 8.35 15.14 3.04
CA ILE A 262 8.48 16.47 2.43
C ILE A 262 9.34 16.38 1.17
N ASP A 263 10.55 15.83 1.27
CA ASP A 263 11.51 15.76 0.17
C ASP A 263 10.98 14.93 -1.00
N ARG A 264 10.32 13.80 -0.71
CA ARG A 264 9.72 12.95 -1.74
C ARG A 264 8.55 13.65 -2.42
N ALA A 265 7.69 14.35 -1.68
CA ALA A 265 6.59 15.12 -2.26
C ALA A 265 7.10 16.27 -3.12
N LYS A 266 8.13 17.02 -2.68
CA LYS A 266 8.79 18.06 -3.48
C LYS A 266 9.35 17.50 -4.78
N ARG A 267 10.05 16.36 -4.72
CA ARG A 267 10.57 15.67 -5.91
C ARG A 267 9.47 15.20 -6.85
N LEU A 268 8.36 14.70 -6.30
CA LEU A 268 7.27 14.13 -7.08
C LEU A 268 6.48 15.21 -7.85
N PHE A 269 6.22 16.35 -7.20
CA PHE A 269 5.34 17.39 -7.75
C PHE A 269 6.09 18.64 -8.24
N GLY A 270 7.37 18.82 -7.90
CA GLY A 270 8.14 20.02 -8.24
C GLY A 270 7.74 21.26 -7.43
N ALA A 271 7.20 21.07 -6.23
CA ALA A 271 6.76 22.17 -5.36
C ALA A 271 7.93 22.82 -4.61
N GLU A 272 7.85 24.14 -4.39
CA GLU A 272 8.83 24.90 -3.61
C GLU A 272 8.74 24.57 -2.11
N HIS A 273 7.52 24.56 -1.55
CA HIS A 273 7.23 24.18 -0.17
C HIS A 273 6.15 23.11 -0.12
N VAL A 274 6.27 22.17 0.84
CA VAL A 274 5.27 21.14 1.10
C VAL A 274 5.08 20.97 2.60
N ASN A 275 3.83 21.10 3.06
CA ASN A 275 3.42 20.71 4.40
C ASN A 275 2.67 19.37 4.33
N VAL A 276 3.22 18.36 5.01
CA VAL A 276 2.70 16.97 5.01
C VAL A 276 1.86 16.61 6.23
N GLN A 277 1.62 17.57 7.13
CA GLN A 277 0.92 17.34 8.40
C GLN A 277 -0.61 17.27 8.35
N PRO A 278 -1.35 17.77 7.32
CA PRO A 278 -2.81 17.66 7.33
C PRO A 278 -3.30 16.21 7.46
N HIS A 279 -4.20 15.97 8.42
CA HIS A 279 -4.83 14.67 8.67
C HIS A 279 -5.81 14.26 7.56
N SER A 280 -6.32 15.22 6.77
CA SER A 280 -7.22 14.97 5.65
C SER A 280 -7.12 16.04 4.55
N GLY A 281 -7.75 15.79 3.40
CA GLY A 281 -7.85 16.80 2.33
C GLY A 281 -8.68 18.02 2.73
N ALA A 282 -9.78 17.82 3.46
CA ALA A 282 -10.60 18.93 3.95
C ALA A 282 -9.80 19.86 4.89
N GLN A 283 -8.95 19.28 5.72
CA GLN A 283 -8.05 20.06 6.58
C GLN A 283 -6.93 20.74 5.77
N ALA A 284 -6.37 20.10 4.74
CA ALA A 284 -5.41 20.76 3.85
C ALA A 284 -6.03 22.00 3.18
N ASN A 285 -7.29 21.92 2.74
CA ASN A 285 -8.02 23.06 2.20
C ASN A 285 -8.26 24.13 3.27
N MET A 286 -8.59 23.73 4.49
CA MET A 286 -8.73 24.64 5.64
C MET A 286 -7.45 25.42 5.92
N VAL A 287 -6.27 24.79 5.83
CA VAL A 287 -4.98 25.48 5.98
C VAL A 287 -4.86 26.61 4.98
N VAL A 288 -5.14 26.38 3.69
CA VAL A 288 -5.01 27.40 2.65
C VAL A 288 -5.96 28.56 2.90
N TYR A 289 -7.24 28.26 3.15
CA TYR A 289 -8.24 29.29 3.41
C TYR A 289 -7.93 30.11 4.66
N PHE A 290 -7.60 29.48 5.78
CA PHE A 290 -7.32 30.21 7.03
C PHE A 290 -5.97 30.94 6.99
N SER A 291 -5.04 30.46 6.15
CA SER A 291 -3.78 31.16 5.95
C SER A 291 -4.02 32.48 5.23
N MET A 292 -4.88 32.51 4.20
CA MET A 292 -4.94 33.63 3.26
C MET A 292 -6.18 34.51 3.36
N LEU A 293 -7.28 34.00 3.93
CA LEU A 293 -8.57 34.67 3.93
C LEU A 293 -9.06 34.97 5.34
N LYS A 294 -9.81 36.06 5.45
CA LYS A 294 -10.59 36.44 6.63
C LYS A 294 -12.05 36.03 6.44
N PRO A 295 -12.79 35.72 7.53
CA PRO A 295 -14.23 35.54 7.43
C PRO A 295 -14.90 36.73 6.74
N GLY A 296 -15.81 36.45 5.81
CA GLY A 296 -16.47 37.43 4.95
C GLY A 296 -15.82 37.64 3.58
N ASP A 297 -14.53 37.29 3.43
CA ASP A 297 -13.84 37.39 2.13
C ASP A 297 -14.57 36.60 1.05
N LYS A 298 -14.49 37.10 -0.18
CA LYS A 298 -15.17 36.49 -1.33
C LYS A 298 -14.33 35.39 -1.94
N ILE A 299 -14.93 34.23 -2.20
CA ILE A 299 -14.32 33.15 -2.97
C ILE A 299 -15.17 32.84 -4.20
N LEU A 300 -14.51 32.52 -5.31
CA LEU A 300 -15.14 32.05 -6.55
C LEU A 300 -14.73 30.58 -6.77
N ALA A 301 -15.72 29.68 -6.83
CA ALA A 301 -15.46 28.24 -6.84
C ALA A 301 -16.39 27.47 -7.77
N MET A 302 -16.02 26.25 -8.14
CA MET A 302 -16.86 25.41 -9.00
C MET A 302 -18.15 25.01 -8.28
N ASN A 303 -19.28 25.14 -8.96
CA ASN A 303 -20.57 24.65 -8.47
C ASN A 303 -20.49 23.13 -8.19
N LEU A 304 -21.02 22.70 -7.03
CA LEU A 304 -21.05 21.30 -6.62
C LEU A 304 -21.78 20.41 -7.63
N ALA A 305 -22.91 20.87 -8.17
CA ALA A 305 -23.68 20.13 -9.17
C ALA A 305 -22.94 19.96 -10.50
N HIS A 306 -21.93 20.79 -10.75
CA HIS A 306 -21.13 20.75 -11.98
C HIS A 306 -19.78 20.03 -11.77
N GLY A 307 -19.55 19.45 -10.60
CA GLY A 307 -18.36 18.64 -10.31
C GLY A 307 -17.45 19.17 -9.20
N GLY A 308 -17.81 20.28 -8.53
CA GLY A 308 -17.06 20.84 -7.41
C GLY A 308 -16.97 19.92 -6.18
N HIS A 309 -16.40 20.42 -5.08
CA HIS A 309 -16.32 19.68 -3.82
C HIS A 309 -16.91 20.49 -2.66
N LEU A 310 -17.36 19.81 -1.60
CA LEU A 310 -18.01 20.42 -0.44
C LEU A 310 -17.15 21.53 0.21
N THR A 311 -15.83 21.32 0.28
CA THR A 311 -14.89 22.27 0.89
C THR A 311 -14.58 23.47 0.00
N HIS A 312 -15.16 23.58 -1.18
CA HIS A 312 -14.96 24.71 -2.09
C HIS A 312 -16.07 25.77 -1.93
N GLY A 313 -16.80 25.74 -0.81
CA GLY A 313 -17.81 26.77 -0.50
C GLY A 313 -19.23 26.25 -0.29
N HIS A 314 -19.44 24.94 -0.09
CA HIS A 314 -20.78 24.46 0.22
C HIS A 314 -21.27 25.04 1.57
N PRO A 315 -22.53 25.52 1.70
CA PRO A 315 -23.02 26.19 2.91
C PRO A 315 -22.93 25.37 4.21
N ALA A 316 -22.98 24.04 4.10
CA ALA A 316 -22.82 23.15 5.26
C ALA A 316 -21.35 23.01 5.72
N ASN A 317 -20.38 23.33 4.86
CA ASN A 317 -18.95 23.21 5.13
C ASN A 317 -18.39 24.51 5.77
N PHE A 318 -17.25 24.44 6.47
CA PHE A 318 -16.62 25.62 7.07
C PHE A 318 -16.38 26.73 6.02
N SER A 319 -16.00 26.37 4.80
CA SER A 319 -15.71 27.30 3.73
C SER A 319 -16.96 28.11 3.34
N GLY A 320 -18.13 27.48 3.26
CA GLY A 320 -19.39 28.17 2.96
C GLY A 320 -20.00 28.89 4.16
N LYS A 321 -19.59 28.54 5.39
CA LYS A 321 -20.00 29.25 6.62
C LYS A 321 -19.22 30.53 6.85
N PHE A 322 -17.93 30.53 6.51
CA PHE A 322 -17.03 31.63 6.86
C PHE A 322 -16.81 32.63 5.72
N TYR A 323 -16.96 32.22 4.46
CA TYR A 323 -16.65 33.06 3.30
C TYR A 323 -17.89 33.36 2.46
N THR A 324 -17.85 34.46 1.72
CA THR A 324 -18.88 34.80 0.74
C THR A 324 -18.62 34.04 -0.56
N VAL A 325 -19.46 33.07 -0.90
CA VAL A 325 -19.20 32.15 -2.01
C VAL A 325 -19.96 32.59 -3.26
N SER A 326 -19.24 32.77 -4.37
CA SER A 326 -19.77 32.85 -5.73
C SER A 326 -19.36 31.61 -6.52
N GLN A 327 -20.14 31.23 -7.52
CA GLN A 327 -19.94 29.98 -8.24
C GLN A 327 -19.75 30.16 -9.75
N TYR A 328 -18.77 29.47 -10.31
CA TYR A 328 -18.64 29.24 -11.74
C TYR A 328 -19.05 27.81 -12.10
N GLY A 329 -19.32 27.56 -13.37
CA GLY A 329 -19.88 26.30 -13.85
C GLY A 329 -19.25 25.79 -15.13
N VAL A 330 -19.94 24.80 -15.71
CA VAL A 330 -19.66 24.29 -17.05
C VAL A 330 -20.66 24.88 -18.03
N ASP A 331 -20.27 24.99 -19.29
CA ASP A 331 -21.19 25.26 -20.40
C ASP A 331 -22.13 24.06 -20.59
N GLU A 332 -23.43 24.35 -20.80
CA GLU A 332 -24.49 23.34 -20.87
C GLU A 332 -24.33 22.40 -22.08
N LYS A 333 -23.71 22.88 -23.17
CA LYS A 333 -23.58 22.11 -24.41
C LYS A 333 -22.34 21.24 -24.42
N SER A 334 -21.20 21.81 -24.02
CA SER A 334 -19.90 21.15 -24.05
C SER A 334 -19.57 20.39 -22.76
N GLU A 335 -20.28 20.69 -21.67
CA GLU A 335 -20.05 20.15 -20.31
C GLU A 335 -18.61 20.40 -19.83
N GLN A 336 -17.97 21.44 -20.37
CA GLN A 336 -16.63 21.89 -19.99
C GLN A 336 -16.71 23.20 -19.22
N ILE A 337 -15.72 23.49 -18.36
CA ILE A 337 -15.68 24.77 -17.63
C ILE A 337 -15.79 25.92 -18.64
N ASP A 338 -16.75 26.80 -18.41
CA ASP A 338 -16.92 28.02 -19.21
C ASP A 338 -15.97 29.09 -18.68
N TYR A 339 -14.78 29.16 -19.26
CA TYR A 339 -13.73 30.08 -18.82
C TYR A 339 -14.07 31.55 -19.11
N ASP A 340 -14.89 31.85 -20.11
CA ASP A 340 -15.29 33.22 -20.43
C ASP A 340 -16.34 33.72 -19.44
N ALA A 341 -17.32 32.86 -19.09
CA ALA A 341 -18.24 33.14 -18.00
C ALA A 341 -17.51 33.25 -16.66
N LEU A 342 -16.54 32.37 -16.39
CA LEU A 342 -15.69 32.44 -15.19
C LEU A 342 -14.93 33.77 -15.12
N GLN A 343 -14.34 34.22 -16.23
CA GLN A 343 -13.65 35.52 -16.28
C GLN A 343 -14.61 36.67 -15.97
N LYS A 344 -15.76 36.73 -16.63
CA LYS A 344 -16.76 37.78 -16.39
C LYS A 344 -17.21 37.80 -14.93
N GLN A 345 -17.49 36.63 -14.36
CA GLN A 345 -17.84 36.52 -12.94
C GLN A 345 -16.71 36.96 -12.02
N ALA A 346 -15.45 36.62 -12.33
CA ALA A 346 -14.31 37.07 -11.55
C ALA A 346 -14.18 38.60 -11.55
N GLU A 347 -14.40 39.24 -12.70
CA GLU A 347 -14.36 40.70 -12.86
C GLU A 347 -15.47 41.41 -12.07
N GLU A 348 -16.67 40.83 -12.06
CA GLU A 348 -17.83 41.33 -11.32
C GLU A 348 -17.71 41.12 -9.80
N VAL A 349 -17.31 39.91 -9.37
CA VAL A 349 -17.26 39.52 -7.96
C VAL A 349 -16.04 40.11 -7.26
N ARG A 350 -14.92 40.20 -7.98
CA ARG A 350 -13.58 40.51 -7.45
C ARG A 350 -13.25 39.64 -6.23
N PRO A 351 -13.15 38.30 -6.40
CA PRO A 351 -12.89 37.40 -5.28
C PRO A 351 -11.46 37.59 -4.74
N ALA A 352 -11.27 37.34 -3.45
CA ALA A 352 -9.93 37.25 -2.86
C ALA A 352 -9.21 35.96 -3.33
N MET A 353 -9.98 34.92 -3.63
CA MET A 353 -9.45 33.62 -4.08
C MET A 353 -10.37 32.96 -5.10
N ILE A 354 -9.77 32.44 -6.17
CA ILE A 354 -10.42 31.51 -7.09
C ILE A 354 -9.98 30.09 -6.70
N THR A 355 -10.94 29.25 -6.34
CA THR A 355 -10.71 27.84 -6.01
C THR A 355 -11.12 26.95 -7.18
N ALA A 356 -10.20 26.15 -7.69
CA ALA A 356 -10.47 25.13 -8.71
C ALA A 356 -10.03 23.74 -8.25
N GLY A 357 -10.52 22.72 -8.95
CA GLY A 357 -10.45 21.33 -8.52
C GLY A 357 -11.83 20.71 -8.54
N ALA A 358 -11.91 19.40 -8.73
CA ALA A 358 -13.18 18.72 -8.94
C ALA A 358 -13.21 17.34 -8.31
N SER A 359 -14.40 16.94 -7.87
CA SER A 359 -14.74 15.59 -7.43
C SER A 359 -15.29 14.75 -8.60
N ALA A 360 -16.00 15.39 -9.53
CA ALA A 360 -16.73 14.74 -10.61
C ALA A 360 -16.70 15.58 -11.90
N TYR A 361 -15.50 15.87 -12.40
CA TYR A 361 -15.30 16.55 -13.70
C TYR A 361 -14.39 15.70 -14.58
N PRO A 362 -14.87 15.15 -15.73
CA PRO A 362 -14.17 14.12 -16.51
C PRO A 362 -13.23 14.69 -17.58
N ARG A 363 -12.81 15.95 -17.44
CA ARG A 363 -12.00 16.67 -18.45
C ARG A 363 -10.79 17.32 -17.78
N ILE A 364 -9.85 17.74 -18.62
CA ILE A 364 -8.67 18.48 -18.18
C ILE A 364 -9.09 19.90 -17.80
N ILE A 365 -8.58 20.40 -16.66
CA ILE A 365 -8.71 21.80 -16.27
C ILE A 365 -7.53 22.59 -16.86
N ASP A 366 -7.82 23.72 -17.50
CA ASP A 366 -6.85 24.63 -18.06
C ASP A 366 -6.27 25.54 -16.97
N PHE A 367 -5.24 25.03 -16.27
CA PHE A 367 -4.59 25.77 -15.19
C PHE A 367 -3.92 27.08 -15.64
N PRO A 368 -3.24 27.17 -16.81
CA PRO A 368 -2.80 28.46 -17.36
C PRO A 368 -3.93 29.48 -17.46
N ARG A 369 -5.06 29.10 -18.06
CA ARG A 369 -6.21 30.01 -18.21
C ARG A 369 -6.80 30.43 -16.88
N MET A 370 -6.91 29.51 -15.92
CA MET A 370 -7.33 29.83 -14.55
C MET A 370 -6.40 30.86 -13.88
N ARG A 371 -5.09 30.76 -14.14
CA ARG A 371 -4.10 31.69 -13.61
C ARG A 371 -4.23 33.08 -14.23
N GLU A 372 -4.38 33.18 -15.55
CA GLU A 372 -4.65 34.46 -16.22
C GLU A 372 -5.86 35.19 -15.63
N ILE A 373 -6.95 34.45 -15.41
CA ILE A 373 -8.17 35.03 -14.85
C ILE A 373 -7.94 35.51 -13.42
N ALA A 374 -7.30 34.70 -12.58
CA ALA A 374 -6.97 35.08 -11.20
C ALA A 374 -6.11 36.34 -11.15
N ASP A 375 -5.05 36.42 -11.97
CA ASP A 375 -4.17 37.58 -12.03
C ASP A 375 -4.91 38.84 -12.52
N SER A 376 -5.82 38.71 -13.50
CA SER A 376 -6.57 39.85 -14.07
C SER A 376 -7.42 40.61 -13.04
N VAL A 377 -7.83 39.94 -11.96
CA VAL A 377 -8.65 40.52 -10.89
C VAL A 377 -7.91 40.64 -9.56
N GLY A 378 -6.64 40.22 -9.49
CA GLY A 378 -5.81 40.24 -8.29
C GLY A 378 -6.17 39.17 -7.25
N ALA A 379 -6.78 38.06 -7.68
CA ALA A 379 -7.16 36.96 -6.81
C ALA A 379 -6.04 35.92 -6.65
N LEU A 380 -6.00 35.26 -5.49
CA LEU A 380 -5.17 34.06 -5.32
C LEU A 380 -5.79 32.87 -6.04
N LEU A 381 -5.03 32.21 -6.91
CA LEU A 381 -5.40 30.89 -7.43
C LEU A 381 -5.03 29.75 -6.47
N PHE A 382 -6.04 29.01 -6.03
CA PHE A 382 -5.94 27.80 -5.22
C PHE A 382 -6.50 26.58 -5.98
N ILE A 383 -5.68 25.53 -6.18
CA ILE A 383 -6.09 24.28 -6.84
C ILE A 383 -6.12 23.10 -5.86
N ASP A 384 -7.27 22.43 -5.75
CA ASP A 384 -7.41 21.13 -5.10
C ASP A 384 -7.33 20.01 -6.14
N MET A 385 -6.20 19.29 -6.16
CA MET A 385 -5.96 18.20 -7.11
C MET A 385 -6.24 16.81 -6.51
N ALA A 386 -7.07 16.71 -5.46
CA ALA A 386 -7.33 15.46 -4.72
C ALA A 386 -7.57 14.22 -5.59
N HIS A 387 -8.46 14.29 -6.58
CA HIS A 387 -8.81 13.15 -7.43
C HIS A 387 -7.71 12.78 -8.44
N ILE A 388 -6.97 13.77 -8.94
CA ILE A 388 -6.03 13.61 -10.04
C ILE A 388 -4.56 13.55 -9.60
N SER A 389 -4.27 13.56 -8.30
CA SER A 389 -2.89 13.65 -7.80
C SER A 389 -1.98 12.51 -8.27
N GLY A 390 -2.49 11.29 -8.35
CA GLY A 390 -1.78 10.16 -8.96
C GLY A 390 -1.55 10.37 -10.45
N LEU A 391 -2.54 10.89 -11.18
CA LEU A 391 -2.43 11.16 -12.62
C LEU A 391 -1.41 12.27 -12.90
N VAL A 392 -1.37 13.32 -12.08
CA VAL A 392 -0.35 14.38 -12.15
C VAL A 392 1.04 13.79 -11.87
N ALA A 393 1.20 13.04 -10.78
CA ALA A 393 2.46 12.37 -10.44
C ALA A 393 2.93 11.38 -11.54
N GLY A 394 2.00 10.67 -12.18
CA GLY A 394 2.26 9.73 -13.26
C GLY A 394 2.45 10.37 -14.65
N GLY A 395 2.30 11.69 -14.76
CA GLY A 395 2.39 12.43 -16.03
C GLY A 395 1.24 12.15 -17.01
N GLN A 396 0.07 11.75 -16.50
CA GLN A 396 -1.15 11.49 -17.28
C GLN A 396 -2.17 12.64 -17.23
N HIS A 397 -1.91 13.67 -16.43
CA HIS A 397 -2.70 14.91 -16.35
C HIS A 397 -1.75 16.11 -16.20
N PRO A 398 -2.06 17.29 -16.78
CA PRO A 398 -1.28 18.51 -16.56
C PRO A 398 -1.09 18.83 -15.07
N SER A 399 0.07 19.37 -14.72
CA SER A 399 0.40 19.77 -13.36
C SER A 399 -0.09 21.19 -13.08
N PRO A 400 -0.80 21.45 -11.96
CA PRO A 400 -1.20 22.80 -11.56
C PRO A 400 -0.07 23.59 -10.88
N ILE A 401 1.03 22.94 -10.51
CA ILE A 401 2.04 23.48 -9.58
C ILE A 401 2.67 24.78 -10.08
N ALA A 402 2.94 24.90 -11.39
CA ALA A 402 3.54 26.09 -11.98
C ALA A 402 2.57 27.28 -12.11
N HIS A 403 1.26 27.04 -11.97
CA HIS A 403 0.23 28.04 -12.22
C HIS A 403 -0.45 28.53 -10.93
N ALA A 404 -0.60 27.66 -9.94
CA ALA A 404 -1.30 27.96 -8.70
C ALA A 404 -0.39 28.58 -7.63
N HIS A 405 -0.95 29.46 -6.79
CA HIS A 405 -0.26 29.93 -5.59
C HIS A 405 -0.25 28.83 -4.51
N PHE A 406 -1.33 28.04 -4.47
CA PHE A 406 -1.54 26.93 -3.55
C PHE A 406 -2.07 25.73 -4.31
N VAL A 407 -1.53 24.55 -4.01
CA VAL A 407 -2.06 23.27 -4.45
C VAL A 407 -2.26 22.37 -3.24
N THR A 408 -3.48 21.87 -3.03
CA THR A 408 -3.73 20.83 -2.03
C THR A 408 -4.04 19.52 -2.70
N THR A 409 -3.84 18.42 -1.96
CA THR A 409 -4.34 17.13 -2.40
C THR A 409 -4.54 16.17 -1.24
N THR A 410 -5.39 15.18 -1.47
CA THR A 410 -5.44 13.96 -0.67
C THR A 410 -4.43 12.93 -1.13
N THR A 411 -3.96 12.08 -0.21
CA THR A 411 -2.97 11.05 -0.52
C THR A 411 -3.55 9.67 -0.87
N HIS A 412 -4.85 9.42 -0.67
CA HIS A 412 -5.45 8.07 -0.74
C HIS A 412 -6.17 7.72 -2.05
N LYS A 413 -6.45 8.70 -2.92
CA LYS A 413 -7.22 8.48 -4.16
C LYS A 413 -6.33 7.87 -5.24
N SER A 414 -6.21 8.50 -6.41
CA SER A 414 -5.32 8.03 -7.49
C SER A 414 -3.85 7.93 -7.07
N LEU A 415 -3.42 8.65 -6.03
CA LEU A 415 -2.06 8.57 -5.47
C LEU A 415 -1.80 7.30 -4.64
N ARG A 416 -2.85 6.59 -4.22
CA ARG A 416 -2.80 5.24 -3.62
C ARG A 416 -1.97 5.14 -2.33
N GLY A 417 -2.00 6.18 -1.50
CA GLY A 417 -1.37 6.23 -0.18
C GLY A 417 -2.35 6.13 0.99
N PRO A 418 -1.92 6.50 2.20
CA PRO A 418 -2.79 6.51 3.37
C PRO A 418 -3.84 7.62 3.27
N ARG A 419 -4.89 7.55 4.11
CA ARG A 419 -5.80 8.70 4.29
C ARG A 419 -5.02 9.86 4.92
N GLY A 420 -5.16 11.05 4.35
CA GLY A 420 -4.31 12.20 4.65
C GLY A 420 -4.46 13.29 3.61
N GLY A 421 -3.89 14.47 3.89
CA GLY A 421 -3.73 15.56 2.92
C GLY A 421 -2.32 16.17 2.96
N ILE A 422 -1.98 16.92 1.92
CA ILE A 422 -0.78 17.76 1.89
C ILE A 422 -1.14 19.14 1.32
N VAL A 423 -0.39 20.15 1.73
CA VAL A 423 -0.44 21.50 1.15
C VAL A 423 0.88 21.76 0.45
N MET A 424 0.82 22.28 -0.76
CA MET A 424 1.97 22.72 -1.54
C MET A 424 1.76 24.19 -1.90
N CYS A 425 2.80 24.98 -1.82
CA CYS A 425 2.72 26.41 -2.13
C CYS A 425 4.06 26.96 -2.62
N GLN A 426 3.98 28.16 -3.19
CA GLN A 426 5.16 28.99 -3.44
C GLN A 426 5.86 29.35 -2.13
N GLN A 427 7.18 29.49 -2.16
CA GLN A 427 8.03 29.69 -0.98
C GLN A 427 7.62 30.91 -0.15
N GLN A 428 7.12 31.98 -0.79
CA GLN A 428 6.66 33.19 -0.10
C GLN A 428 5.52 32.93 0.91
N PHE A 429 4.73 31.88 0.71
CA PHE A 429 3.61 31.53 1.59
C PHE A 429 3.94 30.46 2.64
N ALA A 430 5.13 29.84 2.57
CA ALA A 430 5.52 28.68 3.38
C ALA A 430 5.33 28.93 4.89
N LYS A 431 5.86 30.05 5.40
CA LYS A 431 5.77 30.40 6.83
C LYS A 431 4.32 30.53 7.31
N GLN A 432 3.44 31.10 6.50
CA GLN A 432 2.04 31.33 6.87
C GLN A 432 1.23 30.05 6.81
N VAL A 433 1.48 29.20 5.81
CA VAL A 433 0.90 27.85 5.71
C VAL A 433 1.29 27.02 6.94
N ASP A 434 2.58 27.00 7.28
CA ASP A 434 3.09 26.22 8.41
C ASP A 434 2.55 26.76 9.74
N ALA A 435 2.50 28.07 9.94
CA ALA A 435 1.96 28.67 11.16
C ALA A 435 0.44 28.41 11.32
N THR A 436 -0.31 28.43 10.21
CA THR A 436 -1.75 28.12 10.23
C THR A 436 -2.00 26.64 10.49
N MET A 437 -1.22 25.75 9.91
CA MET A 437 -1.31 24.31 10.17
C MET A 437 -0.98 24.02 11.66
N PHE A 438 0.25 24.37 12.01
CA PHE A 438 0.98 24.29 13.28
C PHE A 438 1.31 25.64 13.96
N PRO A 439 0.65 26.17 15.03
CA PRO A 439 -0.38 25.62 15.90
C PRO A 439 -1.81 26.11 15.59
N GLY A 440 -2.05 26.71 14.43
CA GLY A 440 -3.32 27.38 14.15
C GLY A 440 -4.56 26.47 14.18
N ILE A 441 -4.56 25.36 13.45
CA ILE A 441 -5.75 24.51 13.27
C ILE A 441 -5.59 23.04 13.68
N GLN A 442 -4.38 22.61 14.04
CA GLN A 442 -4.08 21.25 14.42
C GLN A 442 -3.12 21.23 15.60
N GLY A 443 -3.21 20.19 16.44
CA GLY A 443 -2.19 19.85 17.45
C GLY A 443 -1.12 18.93 16.87
N GLY A 444 -0.86 17.81 17.55
CA GLY A 444 0.16 16.83 17.14
C GLY A 444 -0.04 16.25 15.72
N PRO A 445 1.01 16.16 14.90
CA PRO A 445 0.96 15.46 13.62
C PRO A 445 0.84 13.94 13.82
N LEU A 446 0.11 13.26 12.92
CA LEU A 446 0.00 11.80 12.93
C LEU A 446 1.25 11.17 12.28
N MET A 447 2.29 10.94 13.07
CA MET A 447 3.59 10.51 12.55
C MET A 447 3.56 9.17 11.79
N HIS A 448 2.72 8.23 12.20
CA HIS A 448 2.47 6.98 11.47
C HIS A 448 1.86 7.22 10.08
N VAL A 449 0.92 8.17 9.96
CA VAL A 449 0.35 8.57 8.66
C VAL A 449 1.38 9.29 7.81
N ILE A 450 2.20 10.19 8.39
CA ILE A 450 3.26 10.88 7.66
C ILE A 450 4.30 9.90 7.12
N ALA A 451 4.72 8.91 7.92
CA ALA A 451 5.60 7.85 7.45
C ALA A 451 4.95 7.03 6.32
N ALA A 452 3.67 6.69 6.45
CA ALA A 452 2.91 6.02 5.40
C ALA A 452 2.78 6.87 4.11
N LYS A 453 2.66 8.20 4.22
CA LYS A 453 2.73 9.13 3.08
C LYS A 453 4.12 9.07 2.43
N ALA A 454 5.20 9.04 3.23
CA ALA A 454 6.55 8.90 2.70
C ALA A 454 6.74 7.61 1.89
N VAL A 455 6.18 6.49 2.34
CA VAL A 455 6.17 5.21 1.59
C VAL A 455 5.41 5.37 0.27
N CYS A 456 4.18 5.90 0.31
CA CYS A 456 3.38 6.17 -0.88
C CYS A 456 4.14 7.04 -1.90
N PHE A 457 4.78 8.13 -1.47
CA PHE A 457 5.55 8.99 -2.37
C PHE A 457 6.78 8.28 -2.95
N HIS A 458 7.41 7.40 -2.18
CA HIS A 458 8.51 6.58 -2.69
C HIS A 458 8.04 5.62 -3.79
N GLU A 459 6.89 4.96 -3.60
CA GLU A 459 6.27 4.11 -4.62
C GLU A 459 5.88 4.94 -5.86
N ALA A 460 5.31 6.13 -5.66
CA ALA A 460 4.91 7.02 -6.75
C ALA A 460 6.10 7.56 -7.57
N LEU A 461 7.29 7.64 -6.97
CA LEU A 461 8.53 7.99 -7.66
C LEU A 461 9.08 6.86 -8.53
N GLN A 462 8.58 5.62 -8.41
CA GLN A 462 9.06 4.50 -9.21
C GLN A 462 8.46 4.52 -10.63
N PRO A 463 9.20 4.07 -11.66
CA PRO A 463 8.71 4.05 -13.04
C PRO A 463 7.37 3.31 -13.22
N GLN A 464 7.19 2.21 -12.50
CA GLN A 464 6.00 1.37 -12.57
C GLN A 464 4.72 2.12 -12.16
N PHE A 465 4.84 3.16 -11.33
CA PHE A 465 3.69 3.99 -10.97
C PHE A 465 3.15 4.77 -12.17
N ARG A 466 4.04 5.24 -13.08
CA ARG A 466 3.61 5.92 -14.32
C ARG A 466 2.84 4.99 -15.24
N ASP A 467 3.28 3.73 -15.33
CA ASP A 467 2.58 2.71 -16.13
C ASP A 467 1.22 2.37 -15.51
N TYR A 468 1.14 2.25 -14.18
CA TYR A 468 -0.14 2.12 -13.47
C TYR A 468 -1.11 3.26 -13.80
N GLN A 469 -0.67 4.52 -13.73
CA GLN A 469 -1.52 5.67 -14.04
C GLN A 469 -1.96 5.70 -15.51
N ARG A 470 -1.08 5.30 -16.44
CA ARG A 470 -1.44 5.14 -17.86
C ARG A 470 -2.54 4.09 -18.03
N GLN A 471 -2.44 2.98 -17.29
CA GLN A 471 -3.46 1.93 -17.31
C GLN A 471 -4.79 2.43 -16.73
N VAL A 472 -4.79 3.26 -15.68
CA VAL A 472 -6.01 3.89 -15.14
C VAL A 472 -6.75 4.68 -16.22
N VAL A 473 -6.06 5.54 -16.96
CA VAL A 473 -6.67 6.32 -18.05
C VAL A 473 -7.18 5.42 -19.17
N THR A 474 -6.42 4.38 -19.51
CA THR A 474 -6.80 3.40 -20.54
C THR A 474 -8.09 2.66 -20.16
N ASN A 475 -8.19 2.22 -18.90
CA ASN A 475 -9.37 1.53 -18.39
C ASN A 475 -10.59 2.44 -18.34
N ALA A 476 -10.43 3.70 -17.92
CA ALA A 476 -11.52 4.67 -17.90
C ALA A 476 -12.09 4.92 -19.31
N LYS A 477 -11.23 5.03 -20.32
CA LYS A 477 -11.64 5.15 -21.73
C LYS A 477 -12.37 3.90 -22.22
N ALA A 478 -11.88 2.71 -21.87
CA ALA A 478 -12.52 1.46 -22.23
C ALA A 478 -13.92 1.31 -21.59
N LEU A 479 -14.06 1.68 -20.31
CA LEU A 479 -15.35 1.68 -19.62
C LEU A 479 -16.33 2.66 -20.27
N ALA A 480 -15.91 3.90 -20.52
CA ALA A 480 -16.75 4.89 -21.19
C ALA A 480 -17.20 4.43 -22.59
N ALA A 481 -16.29 3.86 -23.38
CA ALA A 481 -16.62 3.30 -24.69
C ALA A 481 -17.59 2.10 -24.61
N GLY A 482 -17.44 1.27 -23.57
CA GLY A 482 -18.36 0.17 -23.30
C GLY A 482 -19.77 0.66 -22.96
N LEU A 483 -19.88 1.65 -22.06
CA LEU A 483 -21.15 2.26 -21.68
C LEU A 483 -21.83 2.95 -22.87
N ALA A 484 -21.07 3.69 -23.69
CA ALA A 484 -21.59 4.35 -24.88
C ALA A 484 -22.20 3.36 -25.89
N LYS A 485 -21.61 2.17 -26.06
CA LYS A 485 -22.17 1.10 -26.92
C LYS A 485 -23.55 0.61 -26.45
N HIS A 486 -23.87 0.80 -25.17
CA HIS A 486 -25.17 0.46 -24.59
C HIS A 486 -26.13 1.66 -24.48
N GLY A 487 -25.79 2.81 -25.09
CA GLY A 487 -26.66 3.99 -25.15
C GLY A 487 -26.61 4.88 -23.91
N PHE A 488 -25.66 4.66 -23.00
CA PHE A 488 -25.39 5.60 -21.90
C PHE A 488 -24.61 6.81 -22.42
N ARG A 489 -24.91 8.00 -21.89
CA ARG A 489 -24.23 9.27 -22.19
C ARG A 489 -23.28 9.63 -21.06
#